data_AF-W7XZA5-F1
#
_entry.id   AF-W7XZA5-F1
#
_cell.length_a   1.000
_cell.length_b   1.000
_cell.length_c   1.000
_cell.angle_alpha   90.00
_cell.angle_beta   90.00
_cell.angle_gamma   90.00
#
_symmetry.space_group_name_H-M   'P 1'
#
loop_
_entity.id
_entity.type
_entity.pdbx_description
1 polymer ?
#
loop_
_entity_poly.entity_id
_entity_poly.type
_entity_poly.pdbx_seq_one_letter_code
_entity_poly.pdbx_strand_id
1 'polypeptide(L)'
;MKKLFILPLVISLGMVNTYAQTTPSAGQYKIVDTDQQKCYDNQREVTPPEPGKAFYGQDAQFNGNQPSYTDNGDGTITDNVTGLMWQKGFEAMTYEQALTKVKSFNLANHTDWRIPSIKEAYSLMLYSGVDASSRQMNQVPPSAKPFVNTDYFDFEYGANGDRIIDTQMMSSTIYKGKTMGNNTTVFGVNLATVA
;
A
#
# COMPACT_ATOMS: atom_id res chain seq x y z
N MET A 1 -3.70 13.44 -14.12
CA MET A 1 -3.27 12.34 -13.24
C MET A 1 -4.37 12.10 -12.21
N LYS A 2 -4.67 10.85 -11.84
CA LYS A 2 -5.66 10.56 -10.80
C LYS A 2 -4.97 10.62 -9.42
N LYS A 3 -5.60 11.22 -8.41
CA LYS A 3 -4.96 11.56 -7.12
C LYS A 3 -5.47 10.67 -5.97
N LEU A 4 -4.59 10.29 -5.03
CA LEU A 4 -4.82 9.24 -4.04
C LEU A 4 -4.34 9.59 -2.62
N PHE A 5 -5.17 9.28 -1.63
CA PHE A 5 -4.98 9.59 -0.21
C PHE A 5 -4.49 8.33 0.56
N ILE A 6 -3.49 8.46 1.44
CA ILE A 6 -2.86 7.35 2.18
C ILE A 6 -3.21 7.44 3.67
N LEU A 7 -3.75 6.36 4.29
CA LEU A 7 -4.16 6.37 5.70
C LEU A 7 -4.10 4.99 6.40
N PRO A 8 -3.65 4.88 7.67
CA PRO A 8 -3.90 3.77 8.58
C PRO A 8 -5.38 3.64 9.02
N LEU A 9 -5.92 2.41 9.12
CA LEU A 9 -7.32 2.09 9.47
C LEU A 9 -7.54 1.74 10.96
N VAL A 10 -8.66 2.22 11.56
CA VAL A 10 -9.36 1.60 12.71
C VAL A 10 -10.83 1.28 12.34
N ILE A 11 -11.33 0.11 12.76
CA ILE A 11 -12.66 -0.46 12.42
C ILE A 11 -13.78 0.16 13.30
N SER A 12 -14.84 0.68 12.66
CA SER A 12 -16.19 0.83 13.25
C SER A 12 -17.24 0.96 12.14
N LEU A 13 -18.47 0.48 12.40
CA LEU A 13 -19.59 0.31 11.46
C LEU A 13 -20.36 1.60 11.19
N GLY A 14 -20.50 1.96 9.90
CA GLY A 14 -21.41 3.01 9.43
C GLY A 14 -21.74 2.90 7.94
N MET A 15 -22.98 3.22 7.57
CA MET A 15 -23.63 2.92 6.28
C MET A 15 -22.93 3.54 5.05
N VAL A 16 -22.84 2.78 3.95
CA VAL A 16 -22.19 3.17 2.70
C VAL A 16 -23.21 3.86 1.77
N ASN A 17 -23.03 5.16 1.51
CA ASN A 17 -23.66 5.83 0.38
C ASN A 17 -22.83 5.60 -0.89
N THR A 18 -23.51 5.25 -1.98
CA THR A 18 -22.93 4.92 -3.29
C THR A 18 -22.30 6.16 -3.94
N TYR A 19 -20.96 6.18 -4.00
CA TYR A 19 -20.22 7.11 -4.86
C TYR A 19 -19.87 6.42 -6.18
N ALA A 20 -20.23 7.04 -7.31
CA ALA A 20 -19.90 6.56 -8.64
C ALA A 20 -18.38 6.58 -8.83
N GLN A 21 -17.77 5.39 -8.97
CA GLN A 21 -16.37 5.25 -9.32
C GLN A 21 -16.22 5.38 -10.85
N THR A 22 -15.44 6.36 -11.30
CA THR A 22 -14.96 6.42 -12.70
C THR A 22 -13.84 5.38 -12.88
N THR A 23 -14.24 4.16 -13.24
CA THR A 23 -13.31 3.09 -13.58
C THR A 23 -12.45 3.52 -14.78
N PRO A 24 -11.10 3.53 -14.68
CA PRO A 24 -10.27 3.69 -15.87
C PRO A 24 -10.59 2.58 -16.87
N SER A 25 -10.62 2.95 -18.16
CA SER A 25 -10.75 2.01 -19.28
C SER A 25 -9.79 0.83 -19.13
N ALA A 26 -10.31 -0.39 -19.31
CA ALA A 26 -9.53 -1.62 -19.28
C ALA A 26 -8.52 -1.60 -20.45
N GLY A 27 -7.23 -1.42 -20.13
CA GLY A 27 -6.15 -1.47 -21.11
C GLY A 27 -4.93 -0.56 -20.86
N GLN A 28 -4.98 0.37 -19.89
CA GLN A 28 -3.89 1.34 -19.67
C GLN A 28 -3.14 1.24 -18.32
N TYR A 29 -3.60 0.44 -17.37
CA TYR A 29 -2.95 0.38 -16.07
C TYR A 29 -1.66 -0.45 -16.13
N LYS A 30 -0.51 0.21 -16.01
CA LYS A 30 0.78 -0.48 -15.90
C LYS A 30 0.90 -1.09 -14.51
N ILE A 31 1.27 -2.36 -14.46
CA ILE A 31 1.52 -3.07 -13.22
C ILE A 31 2.94 -2.72 -12.77
N VAL A 32 3.06 -2.19 -11.55
CA VAL A 32 4.33 -1.89 -10.91
C VAL A 32 5.00 -3.20 -10.51
N ASP A 33 6.31 -3.28 -10.71
CA ASP A 33 7.15 -4.38 -10.23
C ASP A 33 7.15 -4.42 -8.70
N THR A 34 7.27 -5.61 -8.11
CA THR A 34 7.21 -5.74 -6.65
C THR A 34 8.52 -5.35 -5.95
N ASP A 35 9.59 -5.11 -6.71
CA ASP A 35 10.96 -4.96 -6.19
C ASP A 35 11.44 -6.19 -5.41
N GLN A 36 10.88 -7.38 -5.67
CA GLN A 36 11.41 -8.62 -5.12
C GLN A 36 12.77 -8.93 -5.79
N GLN A 37 13.87 -8.81 -5.04
CA GLN A 37 15.22 -8.95 -5.60
C GLN A 37 15.87 -10.33 -5.36
N LYS A 38 15.23 -11.17 -4.54
CA LYS A 38 15.81 -12.44 -4.06
C LYS A 38 15.02 -13.63 -4.59
N CYS A 39 15.74 -14.71 -4.90
CA CYS A 39 15.16 -16.01 -5.20
C CYS A 39 15.28 -16.94 -3.99
N TYR A 40 14.36 -17.88 -3.87
CA TYR A 40 14.33 -18.87 -2.78
C TYR A 40 14.15 -20.29 -3.32
N ASP A 41 14.74 -21.26 -2.62
CA ASP A 41 14.31 -22.65 -2.69
C ASP A 41 13.30 -22.93 -1.56
N ASN A 42 13.06 -24.21 -1.23
CA ASN A 42 12.12 -24.58 -0.17
C ASN A 42 12.57 -24.17 1.26
N GLN A 43 13.79 -23.67 1.45
CA GLN A 43 14.43 -23.53 2.76
C GLN A 43 15.14 -22.19 2.93
N ARG A 44 15.71 -21.62 1.87
CA ARG A 44 16.61 -20.47 1.97
C ARG A 44 16.68 -19.65 0.68
N GLU A 45 17.28 -18.48 0.81
CA GLU A 45 17.69 -17.64 -0.31
C GLU A 45 18.75 -18.36 -1.17
N VAL A 46 18.60 -18.25 -2.49
CA VAL A 46 19.48 -18.84 -3.51
C VAL A 46 19.78 -17.84 -4.61
N THR A 47 20.87 -18.07 -5.35
CA THR A 47 21.12 -17.35 -6.60
C THR A 47 20.02 -17.66 -7.62
N PRO A 48 19.62 -16.70 -8.48
CA PRO A 48 18.61 -16.92 -9.52
C PRO A 48 18.85 -18.22 -10.31
N PRO A 49 17.90 -19.17 -10.29
CA PRO A 49 18.05 -20.43 -11.01
C PRO A 49 18.12 -20.22 -12.53
N GLU A 50 18.83 -21.08 -13.26
CA GLU A 50 18.85 -21.03 -14.72
C GLU A 50 17.51 -21.50 -15.34
N PRO A 51 17.16 -21.07 -16.56
CA PRO A 51 15.98 -21.57 -17.27
C PRO A 51 15.93 -23.10 -17.33
N GLY A 52 14.78 -23.67 -16.98
CA GLY A 52 14.56 -25.13 -16.95
C GLY A 52 15.06 -25.85 -15.68
N LYS A 53 15.65 -25.13 -14.72
CA LYS A 53 15.95 -25.67 -13.38
C LYS A 53 14.75 -25.52 -12.45
N ALA A 54 14.73 -26.32 -11.38
CA ALA A 54 13.77 -26.15 -10.30
C ALA A 54 13.85 -24.72 -9.74
N PHE A 55 12.71 -24.18 -9.31
CA PHE A 55 12.58 -22.82 -8.77
C PHE A 55 12.88 -21.68 -9.75
N TYR A 56 13.10 -21.96 -11.05
CA TYR A 56 13.15 -20.93 -12.09
C TYR A 56 11.77 -20.28 -12.30
N GLY A 57 11.77 -18.99 -12.62
CA GLY A 57 10.56 -18.22 -12.92
C GLY A 57 10.02 -17.42 -11.73
N GLN A 58 10.85 -17.15 -10.73
CA GLN A 58 10.51 -16.28 -9.61
C GLN A 58 10.52 -14.80 -10.03
N ASP A 59 9.79 -13.97 -9.28
CA ASP A 59 9.63 -12.53 -9.58
C ASP A 59 10.99 -11.82 -9.75
N ALA A 60 11.94 -12.11 -8.85
CA ALA A 60 13.32 -11.59 -8.88
C ALA A 60 14.13 -11.92 -10.15
N GLN A 61 13.62 -12.77 -11.03
CA GLN A 61 14.26 -13.11 -12.30
C GLN A 61 13.75 -12.29 -13.48
N PHE A 62 12.76 -11.43 -13.27
CA PHE A 62 12.14 -10.63 -14.30
C PHE A 62 12.25 -9.15 -13.95
N ASN A 63 12.42 -8.32 -14.98
CA ASN A 63 12.38 -6.88 -14.84
C ASN A 63 11.02 -6.38 -15.31
N GLY A 64 10.15 -6.00 -14.38
CA GLY A 64 8.90 -5.30 -14.64
C GLY A 64 9.07 -3.78 -14.70
N ASN A 65 7.95 -3.06 -14.54
CA ASN A 65 7.99 -1.61 -14.40
C ASN A 65 8.46 -1.26 -12.99
N GLN A 66 9.77 -1.09 -12.82
CA GLN A 66 10.38 -0.74 -11.54
C GLN A 66 9.71 0.49 -10.91
N PRO A 67 9.45 0.50 -9.59
CA PRO A 67 8.86 1.64 -8.90
C PRO A 67 9.62 2.93 -9.23
N SER A 68 8.89 3.95 -9.66
CA SER A 68 9.48 5.22 -10.07
C SER A 68 8.59 6.37 -9.62
N TYR A 69 9.18 7.26 -8.84
CA TYR A 69 8.47 8.34 -8.17
C TYR A 69 9.14 9.69 -8.44
N THR A 70 8.36 10.75 -8.42
CA THR A 70 8.83 12.14 -8.44
C THR A 70 8.24 12.87 -7.24
N ASP A 71 9.07 13.39 -6.35
CA ASP A 71 8.61 14.32 -5.31
C ASP A 71 8.35 15.69 -5.94
N ASN A 72 7.12 16.18 -5.83
CA ASN A 72 6.71 17.46 -6.43
C ASN A 72 7.09 18.66 -5.53
N GLY A 73 7.59 18.43 -4.30
CA GLY A 73 8.00 19.47 -3.37
C GLY A 73 6.86 20.22 -2.68
N ASP A 74 5.62 19.76 -2.86
CA ASP A 74 4.39 20.40 -2.36
C ASP A 74 3.56 19.46 -1.45
N GLY A 75 4.19 18.37 -1.00
CA GLY A 75 3.53 17.31 -0.22
C GLY A 75 2.87 16.24 -1.08
N THR A 76 3.07 16.24 -2.40
CA THR A 76 2.57 15.21 -3.31
C THR A 76 3.70 14.47 -4.03
N ILE A 77 3.45 13.19 -4.35
CA ILE A 77 4.36 12.30 -5.07
C ILE A 77 3.69 11.85 -6.37
N THR A 78 4.37 12.00 -7.50
CA THR A 78 3.92 11.44 -8.78
C THR A 78 4.48 10.02 -8.94
N ASP A 79 3.62 9.03 -9.13
CA ASP A 79 3.99 7.66 -9.54
C ASP A 79 4.08 7.62 -11.08
N ASN A 80 5.31 7.52 -11.58
CA ASN A 80 5.63 7.57 -13.01
C ASN A 80 5.21 6.29 -13.76
N VAL A 81 4.94 5.19 -13.05
CA VAL A 81 4.49 3.93 -13.66
C VAL A 81 2.98 3.96 -13.84
N THR A 82 2.22 4.24 -12.78
CA THR A 82 0.76 4.20 -12.83
C THR A 82 0.14 5.50 -13.34
N GLY A 83 0.90 6.60 -13.33
CA GLY A 83 0.41 7.95 -13.63
C GLY A 83 -0.51 8.52 -12.54
N LEU A 84 -0.48 7.91 -11.36
CA LEU A 84 -1.19 8.36 -10.17
C LEU A 84 -0.35 9.41 -9.44
N MET A 85 -1.04 10.27 -8.69
CA MET A 85 -0.41 11.19 -7.75
C MET A 85 -0.88 10.83 -6.35
N TRP A 86 0.03 10.82 -5.41
CA TRP A 86 -0.17 10.38 -4.04
C TRP A 86 0.13 11.52 -3.08
N GLN A 87 -0.51 11.53 -1.92
CA GLN A 87 -0.02 12.32 -0.79
C GLN A 87 1.30 11.71 -0.29
N LYS A 88 2.29 12.56 0.02
CA LYS A 88 3.57 12.15 0.62
C LYS A 88 3.41 11.70 2.07
N GLY A 89 2.73 12.52 2.87
CA GLY A 89 2.46 12.27 4.28
C GLY A 89 1.34 11.26 4.52
N PHE A 90 1.18 10.87 5.78
CA PHE A 90 0.07 10.04 6.24
C PHE A 90 -0.57 10.63 7.50
N GLU A 91 -1.78 10.19 7.82
CA GLU A 91 -2.46 10.52 9.06
C GLU A 91 -3.25 9.31 9.57
N ALA A 92 -3.20 9.01 10.87
CA ALA A 92 -4.01 7.95 11.46
C ALA A 92 -5.47 8.40 11.66
N MET A 93 -6.43 7.67 11.08
CA MET A 93 -7.86 7.97 11.25
C MET A 93 -8.77 6.77 11.00
N THR A 94 -10.03 6.86 11.42
CA THR A 94 -11.04 5.83 11.12
C THR A 94 -11.50 5.90 9.67
N TYR A 95 -12.14 4.83 9.18
CA TYR A 95 -12.73 4.82 7.83
C TYR A 95 -13.78 5.93 7.63
N GLU A 96 -14.61 6.19 8.64
CA GLU A 96 -15.62 7.24 8.59
C GLU A 96 -15.01 8.66 8.56
N GLN A 97 -13.95 8.87 9.34
CA GLN A 97 -13.18 10.11 9.31
C GLN A 97 -12.54 10.31 7.93
N ALA A 98 -11.96 9.27 7.33
CA ALA A 98 -11.40 9.32 5.99
C ALA A 98 -12.43 9.69 4.92
N LEU A 99 -13.59 9.02 4.94
CA LEU A 99 -14.71 9.32 4.02
C LEU A 99 -15.23 10.74 4.18
N THR A 100 -15.15 11.31 5.37
CA THR A 100 -15.56 12.70 5.63
C THR A 100 -14.49 13.65 5.14
N LYS A 101 -13.22 13.42 5.54
CA LYS A 101 -12.08 14.29 5.23
C LYS A 101 -11.85 14.40 3.73
N VAL A 102 -11.91 13.29 3.00
CA VAL A 102 -11.62 13.26 1.56
C VAL A 102 -12.55 14.18 0.75
N LYS A 103 -13.77 14.46 1.24
CA LYS A 103 -14.75 15.33 0.57
C LYS A 103 -14.34 16.80 0.53
N SER A 104 -13.52 17.25 1.49
CA SER A 104 -13.03 18.62 1.59
C SER A 104 -11.51 18.69 1.60
N PHE A 105 -10.83 17.58 1.29
CA PHE A 105 -9.38 17.51 1.34
C PHE A 105 -8.78 18.35 0.23
N ASN A 106 -7.93 19.30 0.61
CA ASN A 106 -7.16 20.13 -0.31
C ASN A 106 -5.69 20.00 0.06
N LEU A 107 -4.90 19.54 -0.91
CA LEU A 107 -3.45 19.45 -0.84
C LEU A 107 -2.90 19.86 -2.19
N ALA A 108 -1.84 20.68 -2.20
CA ALA A 108 -1.25 21.23 -3.42
C ALA A 108 -2.28 21.88 -4.37
N ASN A 109 -3.28 22.59 -3.80
CA ASN A 109 -4.40 23.21 -4.54
C ASN A 109 -5.24 22.20 -5.37
N HIS A 110 -5.23 20.93 -5.00
CA HIS A 110 -6.05 19.88 -5.61
C HIS A 110 -7.19 19.48 -4.68
N THR A 111 -8.40 19.35 -5.22
CA THR A 111 -9.64 19.02 -4.49
C THR A 111 -10.32 17.73 -4.98
N ASP A 112 -9.70 17.06 -5.94
CA ASP A 112 -10.14 15.82 -6.59
C ASP A 112 -9.49 14.57 -5.98
N TRP A 113 -9.07 14.65 -4.72
CA TRP A 113 -8.51 13.53 -3.97
C TRP A 113 -9.56 12.46 -3.70
N ARG A 114 -9.12 11.20 -3.65
CA ARG A 114 -9.96 10.04 -3.30
C ARG A 114 -9.15 9.00 -2.54
N ILE A 115 -9.87 8.10 -1.88
CA ILE A 115 -9.28 6.89 -1.30
C ILE A 115 -8.92 5.92 -2.45
N PRO A 116 -7.72 5.30 -2.45
CA PRO A 116 -7.29 4.36 -3.48
C PRO A 116 -8.12 3.09 -3.48
N SER A 117 -8.25 2.44 -4.63
CA SER A 117 -8.66 1.04 -4.67
C SER A 117 -7.54 0.15 -4.13
N ILE A 118 -7.87 -1.08 -3.75
CA ILE A 118 -6.86 -2.01 -3.22
C ILE A 118 -5.73 -2.28 -4.23
N LYS A 119 -6.02 -2.32 -5.53
CA LYS A 119 -5.02 -2.55 -6.58
C LYS A 119 -4.05 -1.37 -6.74
N GLU A 120 -4.56 -0.15 -6.60
CA GLU A 120 -3.73 1.04 -6.59
C GLU A 120 -2.92 1.09 -5.29
N ALA A 121 -3.49 0.67 -4.16
CA ALA A 121 -2.76 0.61 -2.91
C ALA A 121 -1.58 -0.36 -2.96
N TYR A 122 -1.78 -1.55 -3.53
CA TYR A 122 -0.70 -2.53 -3.74
C TYR A 122 0.38 -2.05 -4.71
N SER A 123 0.13 -1.03 -5.55
CA SER A 123 1.14 -0.53 -6.48
C SER A 123 2.29 0.20 -5.79
N LEU A 124 2.12 0.58 -4.52
CA LEU A 124 3.16 1.17 -3.69
C LEU A 124 3.99 0.14 -2.92
N MET A 125 3.56 -1.12 -2.89
CA MET A 125 4.15 -2.14 -2.03
C MET A 125 5.47 -2.66 -2.61
N LEU A 126 6.53 -2.59 -1.79
CA LEU A 126 7.86 -3.12 -2.10
C LEU A 126 8.11 -4.41 -1.31
N TYR A 127 8.18 -5.53 -1.99
CA TYR A 127 8.43 -6.86 -1.41
C TYR A 127 9.91 -7.10 -1.07
N SER A 128 10.80 -6.13 -1.32
CA SER A 128 12.14 -6.07 -0.72
C SER A 128 12.16 -5.62 0.75
N GLY A 129 10.99 -5.34 1.35
CA GLY A 129 10.84 -5.04 2.78
C GLY A 129 11.23 -6.21 3.69
N VAL A 130 11.35 -5.93 4.99
CA VAL A 130 11.62 -6.93 6.02
C VAL A 130 10.57 -6.78 7.11
N ASP A 131 9.85 -7.87 7.35
CA ASP A 131 8.77 -7.92 8.32
C ASP A 131 9.23 -7.40 9.70
N ALA A 132 8.49 -6.41 10.21
CA ALA A 132 8.72 -5.87 11.54
C ALA A 132 8.09 -6.70 12.66
N SER A 133 7.27 -7.71 12.32
CA SER A 133 6.56 -8.52 13.31
C SER A 133 7.54 -9.24 14.25
N SER A 134 7.19 -9.24 15.53
CA SER A 134 7.95 -9.92 16.57
C SER A 134 6.98 -10.46 17.61
N ARG A 135 7.44 -11.36 18.49
CA ARG A 135 6.60 -11.88 19.59
C ARG A 135 6.07 -10.76 20.50
N GLN A 136 6.83 -9.68 20.67
CA GLN A 136 6.48 -8.58 21.57
C GLN A 136 5.63 -7.50 20.88
N MET A 137 5.74 -7.38 19.55
CA MET A 137 4.96 -6.48 18.68
C MET A 137 5.04 -4.98 19.01
N ASN A 138 5.80 -4.56 20.01
CA ASN A 138 5.89 -3.17 20.49
C ASN A 138 7.29 -2.54 20.31
N GLN A 139 8.22 -3.27 19.67
CA GLN A 139 9.57 -2.80 19.38
C GLN A 139 9.92 -3.12 17.93
N VAL A 140 10.33 -2.09 17.19
CA VAL A 140 10.77 -2.23 15.79
C VAL A 140 12.13 -2.95 15.78
N PRO A 141 12.24 -4.13 15.14
CA PRO A 141 13.52 -4.79 14.98
C PRO A 141 14.50 -3.90 14.20
N PRO A 142 15.80 -3.86 14.53
CA PRO A 142 16.79 -3.09 13.77
C PRO A 142 16.90 -3.49 12.28
N SER A 143 16.51 -4.73 11.96
CA SER A 143 16.49 -5.26 10.59
C SER A 143 15.20 -4.94 9.83
N ALA A 144 14.18 -4.41 10.50
CA ALA A 144 12.89 -4.13 9.88
C ALA A 144 13.05 -3.07 8.79
N LYS A 145 12.40 -3.30 7.67
CA LYS A 145 12.37 -2.39 6.53
C LYS A 145 10.92 -2.32 6.05
N PRO A 146 10.30 -1.14 6.00
CA PRO A 146 8.92 -1.03 5.58
C PRO A 146 8.77 -1.44 4.12
N PHE A 147 7.59 -1.92 3.76
CA PHE A 147 7.23 -2.39 2.42
C PHE A 147 6.78 -1.23 1.53
N VAL A 148 7.37 -0.04 1.70
CA VAL A 148 7.10 1.17 0.91
C VAL A 148 8.40 1.95 0.73
N ASN A 149 8.52 2.74 -0.34
CA ASN A 149 9.69 3.57 -0.58
C ASN A 149 9.71 4.81 0.34
N THR A 150 10.50 4.76 1.41
CA THR A 150 10.60 5.84 2.41
C THR A 150 11.41 7.06 1.94
N ASP A 151 12.07 6.99 0.79
CA ASP A 151 12.69 8.19 0.20
C ASP A 151 11.62 9.15 -0.36
N TYR A 152 10.43 8.62 -0.68
CA TYR A 152 9.32 9.38 -1.25
C TYR A 152 8.12 9.49 -0.33
N PHE A 153 7.79 8.46 0.45
CA PHE A 153 6.61 8.42 1.31
C PHE A 153 6.99 8.47 2.78
N ASP A 154 6.29 9.30 3.55
CA ASP A 154 6.44 9.31 4.99
C ASP A 154 5.84 8.02 5.57
N PHE A 155 6.53 7.42 6.54
CA PHE A 155 6.09 6.18 7.17
C PHE A 155 6.55 6.13 8.62
N GLU A 156 5.70 5.60 9.50
CA GLU A 156 6.02 5.38 10.91
C GLU A 156 5.43 4.05 11.39
N TYR A 157 6.26 3.21 12.01
CA TYR A 157 5.81 2.00 12.69
C TYR A 157 4.94 2.35 13.89
N GLY A 158 3.80 1.66 14.06
CA GLY A 158 2.92 1.90 15.20
C GLY A 158 2.20 3.25 15.17
N ALA A 159 2.14 3.90 14.01
CA ALA A 159 1.41 5.16 13.80
C ALA A 159 -0.04 5.17 14.30
N ASN A 160 -0.64 3.99 14.47
CA ASN A 160 -2.05 3.82 14.87
C ASN A 160 -2.23 2.99 16.15
N GLY A 161 -1.21 2.88 17.01
CA GLY A 161 -1.34 2.25 18.32
C GLY A 161 -0.08 1.60 18.85
N ASP A 162 -0.23 0.81 19.91
CA ASP A 162 0.90 0.22 20.64
C ASP A 162 1.63 -0.89 19.85
N ARG A 163 1.03 -1.43 18.78
CA ARG A 163 1.67 -2.44 17.94
C ARG A 163 2.34 -1.78 16.74
N ILE A 164 3.61 -2.06 16.56
CA ILE A 164 4.43 -1.53 15.46
C ILE A 164 3.88 -1.87 14.06
N ILE A 165 3.11 -2.96 13.95
CA ILE A 165 2.51 -3.41 12.69
C ILE A 165 1.17 -2.74 12.37
N ASP A 166 0.66 -1.87 13.23
CA ASP A 166 -0.60 -1.17 13.01
C ASP A 166 -0.41 0.01 12.03
N THR A 167 -0.05 -0.33 10.79
CA THR A 167 0.30 0.60 9.71
C THR A 167 -0.39 0.19 8.40
N GLN A 168 -1.73 0.10 8.43
CA GLN A 168 -2.51 -0.39 7.29
C GLN A 168 -3.03 0.71 6.39
N MET A 169 -2.46 0.88 5.20
CA MET A 169 -3.03 1.76 4.17
C MET A 169 -4.44 1.32 3.77
N MET A 170 -5.41 2.22 3.92
CA MET A 170 -6.81 2.03 3.60
C MET A 170 -7.06 1.95 2.10
N SER A 171 -8.05 1.15 1.71
CA SER A 171 -8.62 1.19 0.37
C SER A 171 -10.13 1.44 0.39
N SER A 172 -10.65 1.91 -0.75
CA SER A 172 -12.08 2.02 -1.01
C SER A 172 -12.68 0.69 -1.51
N THR A 173 -11.92 -0.41 -1.52
CA THR A 173 -12.38 -1.70 -2.03
C THR A 173 -13.04 -2.50 -0.93
N ILE A 174 -14.35 -2.66 -1.04
CA ILE A 174 -15.17 -3.40 -0.08
C ILE A 174 -14.88 -4.91 -0.19
N TYR A 175 -14.65 -5.55 0.96
CA TYR A 175 -14.67 -6.99 1.07
C TYR A 175 -16.11 -7.49 0.93
N LYS A 176 -16.38 -8.32 -0.07
CA LYS A 176 -17.75 -8.79 -0.36
C LYS A 176 -18.29 -9.79 0.67
N GLY A 177 -17.41 -10.38 1.48
CA GLY A 177 -17.80 -11.26 2.58
C GLY A 177 -18.11 -10.49 3.86
N LYS A 178 -18.28 -11.25 4.94
CA LYS A 178 -18.42 -10.73 6.30
C LYS A 178 -17.22 -11.18 7.12
N THR A 179 -16.74 -10.32 8.01
CA THR A 179 -15.65 -10.65 8.95
C THR A 179 -16.21 -10.93 10.34
N MET A 180 -15.33 -11.16 11.33
CA MET A 180 -15.70 -11.30 12.74
C MET A 180 -16.75 -10.25 13.16
N GLY A 181 -17.79 -10.72 13.84
CA GLY A 181 -18.92 -9.87 14.24
C GLY A 181 -19.96 -9.61 13.14
N ASN A 182 -19.91 -10.32 12.00
CA ASN A 182 -20.78 -10.08 10.83
C ASN A 182 -20.62 -8.68 10.22
N ASN A 183 -19.41 -8.12 10.35
CA ASN A 183 -19.09 -6.76 9.93
C ASN A 183 -18.81 -6.68 8.43
N THR A 184 -19.21 -5.56 7.82
CA THR A 184 -18.72 -5.17 6.50
C THR A 184 -17.35 -4.52 6.68
N THR A 185 -16.37 -4.93 5.87
CA THR A 185 -15.00 -4.41 5.91
C THR A 185 -14.53 -3.96 4.55
N VAL A 186 -13.44 -3.18 4.55
CA VAL A 186 -12.67 -2.86 3.35
C VAL A 186 -11.32 -3.56 3.42
N PHE A 187 -10.72 -3.82 2.27
CA PHE A 187 -9.33 -4.25 2.23
C PHE A 187 -8.40 -3.10 2.61
N GLY A 188 -7.24 -3.43 3.16
CA GLY A 188 -6.12 -2.53 3.36
C GLY A 188 -4.81 -3.23 3.00
N VAL A 189 -3.73 -2.46 2.91
CA VAL A 189 -2.36 -2.94 2.67
C VAL A 189 -1.54 -2.63 3.90
N ASN A 190 -0.90 -3.64 4.51
CA ASN A 190 0.01 -3.39 5.61
C ASN A 190 1.42 -3.10 5.07
N LEU A 191 1.99 -1.96 5.46
CA LEU A 191 3.31 -1.53 5.01
C LEU A 191 4.43 -1.84 6.02
N ALA A 192 4.12 -2.45 7.19
CA ALA A 192 5.10 -2.89 8.19
C ALA A 192 5.38 -4.40 8.15
N THR A 193 4.48 -5.19 7.56
CA THR A 193 4.53 -6.65 7.58
C THR A 193 3.83 -7.22 6.35
N VAL A 194 4.23 -8.42 5.95
CA VAL A 194 3.53 -9.24 4.94
C VAL A 194 2.64 -10.24 5.69
N ALA A 195 1.33 -10.20 5.41
CA ALA A 195 0.34 -11.10 6.00
C ALA A 195 -0.07 -12.21 5.02
#